data_AF-A0A2E7L5H4-F1
#
_entry.id   AF-A0A2E7L5H4-F1
#
_cell.length_a   1.000
_cell.length_b   1.000
_cell.length_c   1.000
_cell.angle_alpha   90.00
_cell.angle_beta   90.00
_cell.angle_gamma   90.00
#
_symmetry.space_group_name_H-M   'P 1'
#
loop_
_entity.id
_entity.type
_entity.pdbx_description
1 polymer ?
#
loop_
_entity_poly.entity_id
_entity_poly.type
_entity_poly.pdbx_seq_one_letter_code
_entity_poly.pdbx_strand_id
1 'polypeptide(L)'
;MNGVNLDLFQFEYDLTWMSFFMDGNDRFYARYGGRLDKNAESHLSQQSLARVMRQVIELHRTKSVQASRYEPRGLKPRVPEQLPAMNAMLANRDNKCIHCHDVKVANLKHARALNRFRRDQVFTYPTPANLGIAIDPDQQTLVIDITPESPASQSGLRPGDQVQSVNGYRILTFADFSRVLEKTPAVGELTVNYLRADKSKTSRLQLSGNWRHTADPSWRESLHVAGPNCGLWGKKLSAREKQKHGIPTGQLGLKVTFIWGAHTRRAGLRVGDIIVALDGLRRDMTIQQLHAYPMLQKDYGDTMPIVVQRGKQRRSLAIRFPDRPVE
;
A
#
# COMPACT_ATOMS: atom_id res chain seq x y z
N MET A 1 -2.26 -0.19 18.88
CA MET A 1 -0.81 0.07 18.74
C MET A 1 -0.21 0.82 19.92
N ASN A 2 -0.98 1.17 20.95
CA ASN A 2 -0.43 1.81 22.15
C ASN A 2 0.73 1.02 22.76
N GLY A 3 1.83 1.71 23.09
CA GLY A 3 3.01 1.10 23.69
C GLY A 3 3.76 0.07 22.84
N VAL A 4 3.36 -0.17 21.58
CA VAL A 4 4.02 -1.16 20.71
C VAL A 4 5.41 -0.69 20.34
N ASN A 5 6.42 -1.57 20.47
CA ASN A 5 7.78 -1.27 20.04
C ASN A 5 7.87 -1.17 18.51
N LEU A 6 7.90 0.06 17.98
CA LEU A 6 7.95 0.35 16.55
C LEU A 6 9.25 -0.06 15.88
N ASP A 7 10.32 -0.22 16.67
CA ASP A 7 11.61 -0.65 16.15
C ASP A 7 11.70 -2.18 16.05
N LEU A 8 10.83 -2.91 16.75
CA LEU A 8 10.68 -4.36 16.64
C LEU A 8 9.58 -4.75 15.63
N PHE A 9 8.36 -4.23 15.79
CA PHE A 9 7.20 -4.58 14.97
C PHE A 9 7.09 -3.70 13.72
N GLN A 10 7.98 -3.96 12.76
CA GLN A 10 8.01 -3.26 11.48
C GLN A 10 7.21 -4.01 10.40
N PHE A 11 6.16 -3.39 9.89
CA PHE A 11 5.30 -3.91 8.81
C PHE A 11 4.61 -2.77 8.05
N GLU A 12 3.81 -3.11 7.04
CA GLU A 12 2.95 -2.15 6.37
C GLU A 12 1.81 -1.74 7.28
N TYR A 13 1.93 -0.55 7.86
CA TYR A 13 0.98 -0.02 8.83
C TYR A 13 -0.40 0.33 8.23
N ASP A 14 -0.53 0.44 6.90
CA ASP A 14 -1.84 0.61 6.24
C ASP A 14 -2.59 -0.74 6.04
N LEU A 15 -2.03 -1.88 6.46
CA LEU A 15 -2.71 -3.18 6.37
C LEU A 15 -3.88 -3.29 7.35
N THR A 16 -4.84 -4.12 6.97
CA THR A 16 -5.94 -4.53 7.83
C THR A 16 -5.45 -5.43 8.97
N TRP A 17 -4.45 -6.29 8.72
CA TRP A 17 -3.99 -7.28 9.70
C TRP A 17 -2.56 -7.77 9.39
N MET A 18 -1.81 -8.09 10.45
CA MET A 18 -0.46 -8.68 10.40
C MET A 18 -0.23 -9.53 11.65
N SER A 19 0.46 -10.66 11.50
CA SER A 19 0.90 -11.53 12.58
C SER A 19 2.42 -11.74 12.53
N PHE A 20 3.00 -11.96 13.71
CA PHE A 20 4.42 -12.20 13.90
C PHE A 20 4.61 -13.46 14.72
N PHE A 21 5.46 -14.36 14.24
CA PHE A 21 5.85 -15.56 14.96
C PHE A 21 7.25 -15.36 15.50
N MET A 22 7.42 -15.43 16.82
CA MET A 22 8.66 -15.02 17.50
C MET A 22 9.00 -15.97 18.65
N ASP A 23 10.26 -15.97 19.07
CA ASP A 23 10.67 -16.59 20.33
C ASP A 23 10.65 -15.60 21.50
N GLY A 24 10.96 -16.07 22.71
CA GLY A 24 10.99 -15.24 23.92
C GLY A 24 12.12 -14.21 24.00
N ASN A 25 12.99 -14.13 22.98
CA ASN A 25 14.10 -13.17 22.89
C ASN A 25 13.90 -12.17 21.74
N ASP A 26 12.64 -11.94 21.35
CA ASP A 26 12.25 -11.02 20.28
C ASP A 26 12.82 -11.36 18.89
N ARG A 27 13.16 -12.64 18.64
CA ARG A 27 13.66 -13.09 17.33
C ARG A 27 12.53 -13.71 16.53
N PHE A 28 12.38 -13.29 15.29
CA PHE A 28 11.30 -13.75 14.41
C PHE A 28 11.61 -15.13 13.84
N TYR A 29 10.57 -15.97 13.70
CA TYR A 29 10.57 -17.14 12.84
C TYR A 29 10.04 -16.80 11.45
N ALA A 30 8.93 -16.05 11.40
CA ALA A 30 8.25 -15.60 10.19
C ALA A 30 7.29 -14.44 10.51
N ARG A 31 6.90 -13.71 9.46
CA ARG A 31 5.76 -12.78 9.48
C ARG A 31 4.62 -13.42 8.69
N TYR A 32 3.37 -13.06 8.94
CA TYR A 32 2.25 -13.54 8.13
C TYR A 32 1.18 -12.46 7.99
N GLY A 33 0.79 -12.20 6.75
CA GLY A 33 -0.09 -11.11 6.39
C GLY A 33 0.19 -10.64 4.97
N GLY A 34 -0.46 -9.55 4.59
CA GLY A 34 -0.27 -8.92 3.29
C GLY A 34 -1.57 -8.80 2.51
N ARG A 35 -1.54 -7.93 1.51
CA ARG A 35 -2.65 -7.64 0.62
C ARG A 35 -2.13 -7.23 -0.75
N LEU A 36 -2.97 -7.41 -1.75
CA LEU A 36 -2.85 -6.80 -3.06
C LEU A 36 -3.81 -5.62 -3.14
N ASP A 37 -3.61 -4.75 -4.14
CA ASP A 37 -4.40 -3.53 -4.28
C ASP A 37 -5.91 -3.79 -4.37
N LYS A 38 -6.30 -4.90 -5.03
CA LYS A 38 -7.70 -5.25 -5.31
C LYS A 38 -8.47 -5.85 -4.14
N ASN A 39 -7.80 -6.50 -3.19
CA ASN A 39 -8.46 -7.23 -2.10
C ASN A 39 -7.62 -7.17 -0.82
N ALA A 40 -8.23 -6.66 0.26
CA ALA A 40 -7.60 -6.54 1.58
C ALA A 40 -7.22 -7.89 2.21
N GLU A 41 -7.84 -8.99 1.77
CA GLU A 41 -7.62 -10.35 2.29
C GLU A 41 -6.87 -11.24 1.29
N SER A 42 -6.27 -10.68 0.23
CA SER A 42 -5.76 -11.47 -0.90
C SER A 42 -4.72 -12.54 -0.54
N HIS A 43 -4.02 -12.41 0.59
CA HIS A 43 -3.04 -13.39 1.08
C HIS A 43 -3.33 -13.83 2.52
N LEU A 44 -4.60 -13.72 2.95
CA LEU A 44 -5.07 -14.12 4.27
C LEU A 44 -6.01 -15.32 4.10
N SER A 45 -5.57 -16.51 4.50
CA SER A 45 -6.43 -17.69 4.56
C SER A 45 -6.15 -18.51 5.81
N GLN A 46 -7.19 -19.08 6.41
CA GLN A 46 -7.04 -19.94 7.59
C GLN A 46 -6.12 -21.14 7.30
N GLN A 47 -6.23 -21.71 6.10
CA GLN A 47 -5.41 -22.84 5.67
C GLN A 47 -3.92 -22.48 5.60
N SER A 48 -3.58 -21.36 4.96
CA SER A 48 -2.18 -20.94 4.85
C SER A 48 -1.60 -20.51 6.20
N LEU A 49 -2.38 -19.82 7.04
CA LEU A 49 -1.99 -19.47 8.40
C LEU A 49 -1.68 -20.73 9.23
N ALA A 50 -2.57 -21.72 9.21
CA ALA A 50 -2.37 -22.98 9.93
C ALA A 50 -1.13 -23.75 9.43
N ARG A 51 -0.85 -23.75 8.11
CA ARG A 51 0.38 -24.36 7.58
C ARG A 51 1.62 -23.63 8.09
N VAL A 52 1.64 -22.30 8.03
CA VAL A 52 2.78 -21.50 8.49
C VAL A 52 3.00 -21.71 9.99
N MET A 53 1.94 -21.76 10.80
CA MET A 53 2.03 -22.08 12.23
C MET A 53 2.70 -23.45 12.49
N ARG A 54 2.36 -24.48 11.72
CA ARG A 54 3.02 -25.80 11.83
C ARG A 54 4.50 -25.74 11.48
N GLN A 55 4.87 -24.99 10.43
CA GLN A 55 6.28 -24.79 10.06
C GLN A 55 7.04 -24.02 11.15
N VAL A 56 6.42 -23.00 11.74
CA VAL A 56 6.99 -22.22 12.86
C VAL A 56 7.26 -23.11 14.08
N ILE A 57 6.34 -24.03 14.42
CA ILE A 57 6.56 -24.97 15.53
C ILE A 57 7.82 -25.80 15.29
N GLU A 58 8.05 -26.27 14.06
CA GLU A 58 9.24 -27.04 13.73
C GLU A 58 10.53 -26.19 13.80
N LEU A 59 10.47 -24.95 13.30
CA LEU A 59 11.58 -24.00 13.46
C LEU A 59 11.86 -23.68 14.94
N HIS A 60 10.82 -23.62 15.77
CA HIS A 60 10.97 -23.38 17.20
C HIS A 60 11.69 -24.55 17.90
N ARG A 61 11.29 -25.79 17.60
CA ARG A 61 11.94 -27.01 18.15
C ARG A 61 13.42 -27.08 17.83
N THR A 62 13.78 -26.71 16.60
CA THR A 62 15.17 -26.70 16.12
C THR A 62 15.90 -25.38 16.44
N LYS A 63 15.25 -24.43 17.13
CA LYS A 63 15.76 -23.09 17.44
C LYS A 63 16.23 -22.31 16.20
N SER A 64 15.64 -22.60 15.03
CA SER A 64 15.95 -22.02 13.72
C SER A 64 15.21 -20.71 13.49
N VAL A 65 15.55 -19.68 14.28
CA VAL A 65 15.04 -18.31 14.09
C VAL A 65 15.58 -17.69 12.80
N GLN A 66 14.91 -16.64 12.32
CA GLN A 66 15.34 -15.86 11.18
C GLN A 66 16.58 -15.03 11.54
N ALA A 67 17.75 -15.48 11.09
CA ALA A 67 19.00 -14.75 11.24
C ALA A 67 19.29 -13.96 9.95
N SER A 68 18.86 -12.69 9.90
CA SER A 68 19.14 -11.82 8.75
C SER A 68 19.40 -10.38 9.17
N ARG A 69 20.21 -9.66 8.38
CA ARG A 69 20.42 -8.20 8.51
C ARG A 69 19.14 -7.38 8.38
N TYR A 70 18.08 -7.97 7.82
CA TYR A 70 16.77 -7.32 7.71
C TYR A 70 15.94 -7.40 8.99
N GLU A 71 16.32 -8.23 9.96
CA GLU A 71 15.60 -8.36 11.22
C GLU A 71 16.04 -7.28 12.23
N PRO A 72 15.07 -6.60 12.86
CA PRO A 72 15.39 -5.65 13.91
C PRO A 72 15.94 -6.36 15.15
N ARG A 73 16.84 -5.70 15.87
CA ARG A 73 17.39 -6.20 17.14
C ARG A 73 16.64 -5.69 18.37
N GLY A 74 15.58 -4.90 18.18
CA GLY A 74 14.69 -4.42 19.25
C GLY A 74 15.36 -3.53 20.32
N LEU A 75 16.58 -3.04 20.11
CA LEU A 75 17.36 -2.31 21.11
C LEU A 75 16.73 -0.93 21.39
N LYS A 76 16.32 -0.72 22.65
CA LYS A 76 15.58 0.44 23.18
C LYS A 76 14.23 0.66 22.47
N PRO A 77 13.11 0.24 23.08
CA PRO A 77 11.79 0.42 22.48
C PRO A 77 11.46 1.88 22.19
N ARG A 78 11.05 2.14 20.95
CA ARG A 78 10.40 3.39 20.56
C ARG A 78 8.93 3.14 20.37
N VAL A 79 8.09 3.83 21.12
CA VAL A 79 6.63 3.66 21.09
C VAL A 79 5.94 4.78 20.31
N PRO A 80 4.74 4.57 19.74
CA PRO A 80 4.05 5.61 18.97
C PRO A 80 3.87 6.93 19.71
N GLU A 81 3.56 6.87 21.01
CA GLU A 81 3.33 8.02 21.88
C GLU A 81 4.58 8.90 22.06
N GLN A 82 5.76 8.44 21.68
CA GLN A 82 6.98 9.26 21.70
C GLN A 82 7.12 10.13 20.44
N LEU A 83 6.32 9.89 19.39
CA LEU A 83 6.34 10.69 18.18
C LEU A 83 5.60 12.02 18.43
N PRO A 84 6.22 13.19 18.21
CA PRO A 84 5.55 14.48 18.41
C PRO A 84 4.24 14.61 17.61
N ALA A 85 4.25 14.14 16.36
CA ALA A 85 3.05 14.15 15.52
C ALA A 85 1.94 13.23 16.04
N MET A 86 2.28 12.08 16.65
CA MET A 86 1.29 11.20 17.29
C MET A 86 0.68 11.87 18.52
N ASN A 87 1.50 12.50 19.36
CA ASN A 87 1.00 13.22 20.54
C ASN A 87 0.01 14.33 20.15
N ALA A 88 0.33 15.12 19.11
CA ALA A 88 -0.57 16.13 18.60
C ALA A 88 -1.90 15.52 18.08
N MET A 89 -1.82 14.39 17.36
CA MET A 89 -3.02 13.67 16.91
C MET A 89 -3.87 13.16 18.07
N LEU A 90 -3.24 12.63 19.12
CA LEU A 90 -3.94 12.10 20.30
C LEU A 90 -4.56 13.20 21.17
N ALA A 91 -3.97 14.40 21.21
CA ALA A 91 -4.51 15.52 21.98
C ALA A 91 -5.97 15.84 21.61
N ASN A 92 -6.31 15.72 20.33
CA ASN A 92 -7.63 16.04 19.77
C ASN A 92 -8.64 14.88 19.80
N ARG A 93 -8.27 13.71 20.35
CA ARG A 93 -9.14 12.52 20.41
C ARG A 93 -9.68 12.30 21.81
N ASP A 94 -10.95 11.94 21.92
CA ASP A 94 -11.54 11.52 23.21
C ASP A 94 -10.96 10.18 23.66
N ASN A 95 -10.84 9.21 22.75
CA ASN A 95 -10.12 7.97 23.00
C ASN A 95 -8.64 8.13 22.63
N LYS A 96 -7.74 7.58 23.45
CA LYS A 96 -6.30 7.61 23.19
C LYS A 96 -5.81 6.33 22.48
N CYS A 97 -6.71 5.62 21.81
CA CYS A 97 -6.39 4.42 21.05
C CYS A 97 -5.60 4.79 19.79
N ILE A 98 -4.55 4.01 19.51
CA ILE A 98 -3.70 4.18 18.32
C ILE A 98 -3.90 3.00 17.38
N HIS A 99 -4.34 3.25 16.15
CA HIS A 99 -4.43 2.25 15.09
C HIS A 99 -3.09 2.11 14.34
N CYS A 100 -2.93 1.06 13.54
CA CYS A 100 -1.72 0.83 12.74
C CYS A 100 -1.42 2.00 11.80
N HIS A 101 -2.38 2.43 10.99
CA HIS A 101 -2.18 3.52 10.04
C HIS A 101 -1.85 4.86 10.72
N ASP A 102 -2.36 5.11 11.93
CA ASP A 102 -1.99 6.31 12.71
C ASP A 102 -0.47 6.42 12.88
N VAL A 103 0.22 5.29 13.07
CA VAL A 103 1.69 5.26 13.20
C VAL A 103 2.35 5.72 11.90
N LYS A 104 1.88 5.26 10.74
CA LYS A 104 2.42 5.70 9.44
C LYS A 104 2.13 7.17 9.19
N VAL A 105 0.90 7.61 9.43
CA VAL A 105 0.48 9.01 9.33
C VAL A 105 1.36 9.90 10.21
N ALA A 106 1.56 9.53 11.48
CA ALA A 106 2.40 10.28 12.40
C ALA A 106 3.86 10.34 11.93
N ASN A 107 4.44 9.23 11.44
CA ASN A 107 5.79 9.24 10.90
C ASN A 107 5.92 10.14 9.66
N LEU A 108 4.97 10.11 8.73
CA LEU A 108 4.97 10.96 7.53
C LEU A 108 4.76 12.45 7.89
N LYS A 109 3.84 12.75 8.82
CA LYS A 109 3.64 14.11 9.36
C LYS A 109 4.90 14.62 10.07
N HIS A 110 5.57 13.77 10.84
CA HIS A 110 6.83 14.12 11.50
C HIS A 110 7.95 14.38 10.47
N ALA A 111 8.09 13.54 9.44
CA ALA A 111 9.03 13.77 8.35
C ALA A 111 8.75 15.10 7.64
N ARG A 112 7.47 15.47 7.45
CA ARG A 112 7.09 16.77 6.89
C ARG A 112 7.51 17.93 7.78
N ALA A 113 7.22 17.85 9.07
CA ALA A 113 7.62 18.89 10.04
C ALA A 113 9.13 19.13 10.06
N LEU A 114 9.92 18.11 9.72
CA LEU A 114 11.38 18.19 9.60
C LEU A 114 11.87 18.52 8.18
N ASN A 115 10.99 18.86 7.23
CA ASN A 115 11.32 19.08 5.81
C ASN A 115 12.03 17.89 5.13
N ARG A 116 11.75 16.66 5.59
CA ARG A 116 12.31 15.39 5.08
C ARG A 116 11.27 14.51 4.39
N PHE A 117 10.02 14.94 4.35
CA PHE A 117 8.95 14.20 3.69
C PHE A 117 9.20 14.15 2.19
N ARG A 118 9.07 12.94 1.62
CA ARG A 118 9.02 12.73 0.19
C ARG A 118 7.79 11.91 -0.14
N ARG A 119 7.15 12.23 -1.25
CA ARG A 119 5.88 11.62 -1.65
C ARG A 119 5.97 10.11 -1.90
N ASP A 120 7.14 9.61 -2.27
CA ASP A 120 7.44 8.18 -2.44
C ASP A 120 7.38 7.39 -1.12
N GLN A 121 7.52 8.03 0.04
CA GLN A 121 7.50 7.38 1.35
C GLN A 121 6.16 6.74 1.74
N VAL A 122 5.08 7.01 1.00
CA VAL A 122 3.80 6.28 1.17
C VAL A 122 3.86 4.86 0.61
N PHE A 123 4.76 4.60 -0.34
CA PHE A 123 4.98 3.29 -0.97
C PHE A 123 5.98 2.47 -0.15
N THR A 124 5.48 1.92 0.95
CA THR A 124 6.22 0.98 1.80
C THR A 124 5.77 -0.45 1.54
N TYR A 125 6.64 -1.40 1.89
CA TYR A 125 6.45 -2.84 1.75
C TYR A 125 5.92 -3.24 0.37
N PRO A 126 6.72 -3.03 -0.70
CA PRO A 126 6.39 -3.59 -2.00
C PRO A 126 6.12 -5.09 -1.88
N THR A 127 5.30 -5.61 -2.77
CA THR A 127 4.94 -7.03 -2.82
C THR A 127 5.69 -7.72 -3.95
N PRO A 128 5.74 -9.06 -3.99
CA PRO A 128 6.28 -9.79 -5.14
C PRO A 128 5.63 -9.40 -6.46
N ALA A 129 4.35 -8.97 -6.44
CA ALA A 129 3.64 -8.51 -7.63
C ALA A 129 4.25 -7.25 -8.24
N ASN A 130 4.93 -6.40 -7.45
CA ASN A 130 5.69 -5.26 -7.95
C ASN A 130 6.85 -5.67 -8.88
N LEU A 131 7.34 -6.90 -8.74
CA LEU A 131 8.39 -7.47 -9.59
C LEU A 131 7.82 -8.37 -10.70
N GLY A 132 6.50 -8.43 -10.81
CA GLY A 132 5.79 -9.32 -11.73
C GLY A 132 5.67 -10.77 -11.24
N ILE A 133 5.76 -11.02 -9.92
CA ILE A 133 5.62 -12.35 -9.34
C ILE A 133 4.24 -12.47 -8.67
N ALA A 134 3.36 -13.30 -9.21
CA ALA A 134 2.13 -13.67 -8.52
C ALA A 134 2.39 -14.90 -7.65
N ILE A 135 2.11 -14.77 -6.35
CA ILE A 135 2.29 -15.83 -5.37
C ILE A 135 0.92 -16.42 -5.03
N ASP A 136 0.87 -17.74 -4.92
CA ASP A 136 -0.32 -18.45 -4.47
C ASP A 136 -0.68 -18.04 -3.03
N PRO A 137 -1.91 -17.59 -2.76
CA PRO A 137 -2.29 -17.15 -1.42
C PRO A 137 -2.42 -18.30 -0.43
N ASP A 138 -2.70 -19.52 -0.89
CA ASP A 138 -2.79 -20.66 0.00
C ASP A 138 -1.42 -21.28 0.24
N GLN A 139 -0.51 -21.33 -0.72
CA GLN A 139 0.86 -21.86 -0.59
C GLN A 139 1.89 -20.84 -0.10
N GLN A 140 1.63 -19.55 -0.24
CA GLN A 140 2.41 -18.40 0.24
C GLN A 140 3.84 -18.25 -0.32
N THR A 141 4.40 -19.28 -0.96
CA THR A 141 5.72 -19.22 -1.60
C THR A 141 5.77 -19.85 -2.99
N LEU A 142 4.64 -20.38 -3.49
CA LEU A 142 4.51 -20.90 -4.84
C LEU A 142 4.25 -19.75 -5.82
N VAL A 143 5.06 -19.66 -6.88
CA VAL A 143 4.80 -18.76 -8.01
C VAL A 143 3.72 -19.38 -8.89
N ILE A 144 2.62 -18.67 -9.11
CA ILE A 144 1.49 -19.13 -9.94
C ILE A 144 1.40 -18.41 -11.28
N ASP A 145 1.96 -17.21 -11.37
CA ASP A 145 2.02 -16.44 -12.60
C ASP A 145 3.22 -15.49 -12.61
N ILE A 146 3.69 -15.16 -13.81
CA ILE A 146 4.76 -14.19 -14.02
C ILE A 146 4.28 -13.16 -15.06
N THR A 147 4.27 -11.89 -14.68
CA THR A 147 3.92 -10.80 -15.59
C THR A 147 4.95 -10.71 -16.72
N PRO A 148 4.54 -10.72 -18.00
CA PRO A 148 5.44 -10.54 -19.13
C PRO A 148 6.27 -9.26 -19.00
N GLU A 149 7.50 -9.30 -19.52
CA GLU A 149 8.44 -8.16 -19.55
C GLU A 149 8.87 -7.61 -18.16
N SER A 150 8.39 -8.21 -17.07
CA SER A 150 8.76 -7.84 -15.70
C SER A 150 10.18 -8.26 -15.33
N PRO A 151 10.77 -7.69 -14.26
CA PRO A 151 12.06 -8.15 -13.73
C PRO A 151 12.10 -9.66 -13.45
N ALA A 152 11.00 -10.23 -12.95
CA ALA A 152 10.91 -11.67 -12.70
C ALA A 152 10.94 -12.48 -13.99
N SER A 153 10.19 -12.07 -15.01
CA SER A 153 10.19 -12.72 -16.34
C SER A 153 11.58 -12.72 -16.97
N GLN A 154 12.26 -11.58 -16.95
CA GLN A 154 13.62 -11.41 -17.48
C GLN A 154 14.66 -12.26 -16.72
N SER A 155 14.41 -12.55 -15.44
CA SER A 155 15.29 -13.40 -14.61
C SER A 155 15.10 -14.92 -14.80
N GLY A 156 14.13 -15.34 -15.63
CA GLY A 156 13.84 -16.74 -15.90
C GLY A 156 13.01 -17.46 -14.83
N LEU A 157 12.43 -16.74 -13.88
CA LEU A 157 11.39 -17.26 -12.98
C LEU A 157 10.16 -17.66 -13.79
N ARG A 158 9.44 -18.69 -13.32
CA ARG A 158 8.29 -19.28 -14.01
C ARG A 158 7.22 -19.72 -13.01
N PRO A 159 5.96 -19.85 -13.44
CA PRO A 159 4.95 -20.58 -12.68
C PRO A 159 5.44 -21.98 -12.28
N GLY A 160 5.12 -22.40 -11.07
CA GLY A 160 5.61 -23.66 -10.47
C GLY A 160 6.91 -23.53 -9.68
N ASP A 161 7.56 -22.37 -9.69
CA ASP A 161 8.73 -22.13 -8.84
C ASP A 161 8.30 -21.97 -7.37
N GLN A 162 8.92 -22.73 -6.46
CA GLN A 162 8.70 -22.59 -5.03
C GLN A 162 9.81 -21.75 -4.39
N VAL A 163 9.53 -20.50 -4.06
CA VAL A 163 10.49 -19.57 -3.44
C VAL A 163 10.94 -20.10 -2.08
N GLN A 164 12.25 -20.17 -1.86
CA GLN A 164 12.86 -20.63 -0.60
C GLN A 164 13.51 -19.49 0.18
N SER A 165 14.25 -18.62 -0.51
CA SER A 165 14.88 -17.44 0.09
C SER A 165 15.07 -16.31 -0.91
N VAL A 166 15.11 -15.08 -0.39
CA VAL A 166 15.37 -13.87 -1.18
C VAL A 166 16.46 -13.07 -0.48
N ASN A 167 17.56 -12.77 -1.18
CA ASN A 167 18.76 -12.15 -0.62
C ASN A 167 19.26 -12.85 0.66
N GLY A 168 19.21 -14.19 0.67
CA GLY A 168 19.59 -15.01 1.83
C GLY A 168 18.60 -15.00 3.00
N TYR A 169 17.52 -14.23 2.91
CA TYR A 169 16.43 -14.24 3.88
C TYR A 169 15.46 -15.37 3.51
N ARG A 170 15.33 -16.38 4.38
CA ARG A 170 14.34 -17.46 4.23
C ARG A 170 12.92 -16.91 4.10
N ILE A 171 12.17 -17.39 3.11
CA ILE A 171 10.79 -16.99 2.85
C ILE A 171 9.87 -18.16 3.20
N LEU A 172 8.98 -17.96 4.17
CA LEU A 172 7.87 -18.87 4.45
C LEU A 172 6.54 -18.28 4.02
N THR A 173 6.47 -16.95 3.90
CA THR A 173 5.22 -16.25 3.63
C THR A 173 5.35 -15.12 2.62
N PHE A 174 4.21 -14.64 2.13
CA PHE A 174 4.13 -13.42 1.34
C PHE A 174 4.67 -12.20 2.11
N ALA A 175 4.38 -12.10 3.40
CA ALA A 175 4.86 -11.01 4.27
C ALA A 175 6.38 -11.02 4.45
N ASP A 176 7.00 -12.21 4.53
CA ASP A 176 8.46 -12.34 4.56
C ASP A 176 9.09 -11.77 3.29
N PHE A 177 8.49 -12.06 2.13
CA PHE A 177 9.00 -11.54 0.86
C PHE A 177 8.84 -10.01 0.82
N SER A 178 7.67 -9.48 1.18
CA SER A 178 7.46 -8.02 1.29
C SER A 178 8.44 -7.35 2.27
N ARG A 179 8.82 -8.02 3.35
CA ARG A 179 9.84 -7.52 4.30
C ARG A 179 11.20 -7.36 3.63
N VAL A 180 11.63 -8.34 2.83
CA VAL A 180 12.88 -8.25 2.07
C VAL A 180 12.81 -7.11 1.07
N LEU A 181 11.73 -7.01 0.30
CA LEU A 181 11.54 -5.94 -0.70
C LEU A 181 11.54 -4.55 -0.06
N GLU A 182 10.95 -4.39 1.11
CA GLU A 182 11.00 -3.13 1.84
C GLU A 182 12.44 -2.67 2.11
N LYS A 183 13.33 -3.61 2.45
CA LYS A 183 14.75 -3.34 2.75
C LYS A 183 15.65 -3.37 1.52
N THR A 184 15.12 -3.72 0.34
CA THR A 184 15.87 -3.75 -0.91
C THR A 184 15.93 -2.35 -1.54
N PRO A 185 17.13 -1.85 -1.93
CA PRO A 185 17.26 -0.57 -2.61
C PRO A 185 16.46 -0.50 -3.91
N ALA A 186 16.07 0.72 -4.33
CA ALA A 186 15.33 0.93 -5.57
C ALA A 186 16.13 0.52 -6.83
N VAL A 187 17.46 0.57 -6.77
CA VAL A 187 18.34 0.15 -7.85
C VAL A 187 19.32 -0.89 -7.32
N GLY A 188 19.50 -2.00 -8.05
CA GLY A 188 20.44 -3.06 -7.70
C GLY A 188 19.95 -4.43 -8.16
N GLU A 189 20.44 -5.48 -7.49
CA GLU A 189 20.06 -6.86 -7.79
C GLU A 189 19.32 -7.50 -6.61
N LEU A 190 18.31 -8.31 -6.93
CA LEU A 190 17.60 -9.17 -5.98
C LEU A 190 17.84 -10.64 -6.35
N THR A 191 18.49 -11.38 -5.48
CA THR A 191 18.71 -12.81 -5.65
C THR A 191 17.54 -13.60 -5.06
N VAL A 192 16.94 -14.49 -5.84
CA VAL A 192 15.85 -15.38 -5.44
C VAL A 192 16.30 -16.81 -5.59
N ASN A 193 16.33 -17.57 -4.49
CA ASN A 193 16.54 -19.02 -4.51
C ASN A 193 15.19 -19.74 -4.44
N TYR A 194 15.02 -20.74 -5.28
CA TYR A 194 13.75 -21.45 -5.44
C TYR A 194 13.96 -22.91 -5.82
N LEU A 195 12.93 -23.72 -5.65
CA LEU A 195 12.87 -25.09 -6.16
C LEU A 195 12.06 -25.11 -7.45
N ARG A 196 12.54 -25.83 -8.46
CA ARG A 196 11.79 -26.18 -9.67
C ARG A 196 12.02 -27.65 -9.98
N ALA A 197 10.95 -28.45 -9.91
CA ALA A 197 11.04 -29.92 -10.00
C ALA A 197 12.10 -30.49 -9.05
N ASP A 198 11.99 -30.11 -7.77
CA ASP A 198 12.85 -30.52 -6.64
C ASP A 198 14.34 -30.16 -6.75
N LYS A 199 14.74 -29.43 -7.79
CA LYS A 199 16.11 -28.93 -7.96
C LYS A 199 16.19 -27.48 -7.49
N SER A 200 17.19 -27.22 -6.64
CA SER A 200 17.53 -25.86 -6.22
C SER A 200 18.06 -25.05 -7.40
N LYS A 201 17.53 -23.85 -7.55
CA LYS A 201 17.92 -22.87 -8.57
C LYS A 201 17.98 -21.47 -7.97
N THR A 202 18.66 -20.60 -8.69
CA THR A 202 18.83 -19.19 -8.33
C THR A 202 18.53 -18.31 -9.54
N SER A 203 17.70 -17.29 -9.33
CA SER A 203 17.45 -16.21 -10.28
C SER A 203 17.97 -14.90 -9.70
N ARG A 204 18.46 -14.02 -10.57
CA ARG A 204 18.91 -12.67 -10.23
C ARG A 204 18.07 -11.66 -10.99
N LEU A 205 17.26 -10.90 -10.26
CA LEU A 205 16.38 -9.88 -10.82
C LEU A 205 17.12 -8.54 -10.77
N GLN A 206 17.23 -7.88 -11.93
CA GLN A 206 17.75 -6.52 -12.01
C GLN A 206 16.64 -5.54 -11.65
N LEU A 207 16.88 -4.72 -10.64
CA LEU A 207 15.94 -3.73 -10.11
C LEU A 207 16.38 -2.33 -10.53
N SER A 208 15.46 -1.60 -11.14
CA SER A 208 15.63 -0.19 -11.50
C SER A 208 14.28 0.48 -11.68
N GLY A 209 14.28 1.81 -11.83
CA GLY A 209 13.06 2.59 -12.05
C GLY A 209 12.09 2.56 -10.85
N ASN A 210 10.79 2.54 -11.14
CA ASN A 210 9.73 2.76 -10.15
C ASN A 210 9.06 1.47 -9.65
N TRP A 211 9.76 0.33 -9.63
CA TRP A 211 9.17 -0.96 -9.24
C TRP A 211 8.50 -0.93 -7.84
N ARG A 212 8.95 -0.06 -6.93
CA ARG A 212 8.32 0.08 -5.59
C ARG A 212 6.89 0.62 -5.63
N HIS A 213 6.49 1.27 -6.72
CA HIS A 213 5.16 1.85 -6.86
C HIS A 213 4.17 0.75 -7.24
N THR A 214 3.05 0.68 -6.52
CA THR A 214 1.94 -0.22 -6.85
C THR A 214 1.01 0.43 -7.87
N ALA A 215 0.22 -0.39 -8.57
CA ALA A 215 -0.67 0.10 -9.62
C ALA A 215 -1.84 0.92 -9.05
N ASP A 216 -2.35 0.54 -7.87
CA ASP A 216 -3.42 1.24 -7.18
C ASP A 216 -3.16 1.35 -5.67
N PRO A 217 -2.49 2.43 -5.22
CA PRO A 217 -2.22 2.66 -3.81
C PRO A 217 -3.45 3.21 -3.05
N SER A 218 -4.60 3.42 -3.69
CA SER A 218 -5.71 4.22 -3.14
C SER A 218 -6.35 3.68 -1.86
N TRP A 219 -6.02 2.43 -1.51
CA TRP A 219 -6.41 1.82 -0.26
C TRP A 219 -5.59 2.24 0.96
N ARG A 220 -4.42 2.84 0.74
CA ARG A 220 -3.50 3.27 1.79
C ARG A 220 -4.07 4.52 2.45
N GLU A 221 -4.45 4.40 3.71
CA GLU A 221 -4.99 5.52 4.48
C GLU A 221 -3.99 6.68 4.51
N SER A 222 -2.71 6.37 4.70
CA SER A 222 -1.62 7.34 4.79
C SER A 222 -1.40 8.21 3.53
N LEU A 223 -2.02 7.89 2.39
CA LEU A 223 -1.97 8.72 1.18
C LEU A 223 -2.49 10.13 1.40
N HIS A 224 -3.43 10.34 2.33
CA HIS A 224 -3.94 11.68 2.60
C HIS A 224 -2.85 12.63 3.10
N VAL A 225 -1.74 12.10 3.61
CA VAL A 225 -0.57 12.91 3.95
C VAL A 225 0.11 13.38 2.66
N ALA A 226 0.26 12.56 1.63
CA ALA A 226 1.09 12.82 0.45
C ALA A 226 0.78 14.09 -0.36
N GLY A 227 -0.46 14.57 -0.33
CA GLY A 227 -0.85 15.75 -1.09
C GLY A 227 -2.31 16.14 -0.82
N PRO A 228 -2.81 17.17 -1.51
CA PRO A 228 -4.16 17.63 -1.31
C PRO A 228 -5.19 16.62 -1.86
N ASN A 229 -6.39 16.64 -1.27
CA ASN A 229 -7.51 15.82 -1.72
C ASN A 229 -8.63 16.68 -2.31
N CYS A 230 -9.54 16.07 -3.07
CA CYS A 230 -10.67 16.75 -3.71
C CYS A 230 -11.78 17.23 -2.76
N GLY A 231 -11.72 16.99 -1.45
CA GLY A 231 -12.69 17.52 -0.49
C GLY A 231 -14.15 17.11 -0.73
N LEU A 232 -14.43 15.94 -1.30
CA LEU A 232 -15.77 15.51 -1.70
C LEU A 232 -15.94 14.00 -1.53
N TRP A 233 -17.17 13.53 -1.31
CA TRP A 233 -17.53 12.14 -1.47
C TRP A 233 -18.35 11.98 -2.74
N GLY A 234 -18.31 10.78 -3.30
CA GLY A 234 -19.24 10.42 -4.34
C GLY A 234 -19.34 8.93 -4.57
N LYS A 235 -20.38 8.56 -5.30
CA LYS A 235 -20.72 7.19 -5.66
C LYS A 235 -20.32 6.96 -7.11
N LYS A 236 -19.50 5.93 -7.33
CA LYS A 236 -19.23 5.42 -8.68
C LYS A 236 -20.54 4.95 -9.31
N LEU A 237 -20.83 5.40 -10.52
CA LEU A 237 -22.01 5.00 -11.27
C LEU A 237 -21.85 3.56 -11.80
N SER A 238 -22.92 2.79 -11.70
CA SER A 238 -23.04 1.48 -12.39
C SER A 238 -23.05 1.65 -13.90
N ALA A 239 -22.82 0.56 -14.65
CA ALA A 239 -22.88 0.57 -16.11
C ALA A 239 -24.23 1.09 -16.65
N ARG A 240 -25.34 0.70 -16.01
CA ARG A 240 -26.70 1.14 -16.35
C ARG A 240 -26.89 2.64 -16.09
N GLU A 241 -26.40 3.16 -14.97
CA GLU A 241 -26.47 4.60 -14.67
C GLU A 241 -25.61 5.40 -15.66
N LYS A 242 -24.40 4.94 -15.98
CA LYS A 242 -23.55 5.58 -17.00
C LYS A 242 -24.24 5.65 -18.36
N GLN A 243 -24.86 4.56 -18.82
CA GLN A 243 -25.63 4.53 -20.07
C GLN A 243 -26.77 5.54 -20.07
N LYS A 244 -27.56 5.63 -18.97
CA LYS A 244 -28.63 6.63 -18.83
C LYS A 244 -28.13 8.08 -18.93
N HIS A 245 -26.88 8.31 -18.54
CA HIS A 245 -26.25 9.63 -18.60
C HIS A 245 -25.42 9.86 -19.86
N GLY A 246 -25.40 8.93 -20.82
CA GLY A 246 -24.60 9.03 -22.05
C GLY A 246 -23.09 8.94 -21.79
N ILE A 247 -22.68 8.27 -20.72
CA ILE A 247 -21.29 8.04 -20.34
C ILE A 247 -20.91 6.61 -20.75
N PRO A 248 -19.82 6.39 -21.50
CA PRO A 248 -19.34 5.04 -21.80
C PRO A 248 -19.02 4.26 -20.52
N THR A 249 -19.32 2.96 -20.50
CA THR A 249 -19.20 2.12 -19.29
C THR A 249 -17.79 2.08 -18.71
N GLY A 250 -16.76 2.12 -19.56
CA GLY A 250 -15.34 2.17 -19.17
C GLY A 250 -14.80 3.57 -18.82
N GLN A 251 -15.62 4.62 -18.87
CA GLN A 251 -15.21 5.98 -18.54
C GLN A 251 -15.63 6.41 -17.13
N LEU A 252 -14.98 7.46 -16.63
CA LEU A 252 -15.26 8.07 -15.34
C LEU A 252 -16.73 8.52 -15.28
N GLY A 253 -17.40 8.10 -14.21
CA GLY A 253 -18.75 8.53 -13.88
C GLY A 253 -18.92 8.41 -12.39
N LEU A 254 -18.65 9.50 -11.67
CA LEU A 254 -18.71 9.54 -10.22
C LEU A 254 -19.66 10.64 -9.77
N LYS A 255 -20.80 10.26 -9.22
CA LYS A 255 -21.82 11.21 -8.74
C LYS A 255 -21.40 11.75 -7.39
N VAL A 256 -21.22 13.06 -7.30
CA VAL A 256 -20.91 13.77 -6.06
C VAL A 256 -22.09 13.66 -5.10
N THR A 257 -21.84 13.15 -3.88
CA THR A 257 -22.86 12.97 -2.85
C THR A 257 -22.68 13.92 -1.68
N PHE A 258 -21.46 14.39 -1.42
CA PHE A 258 -21.16 15.31 -0.34
C PHE A 258 -19.89 16.11 -0.65
N ILE A 259 -19.79 17.34 -0.12
CA ILE A 259 -18.62 18.21 -0.31
C ILE A 259 -18.28 18.85 1.03
N TRP A 260 -17.13 18.53 1.62
CA TRP A 260 -16.62 19.22 2.82
C TRP A 260 -15.52 20.24 2.49
N GLY A 261 -14.82 20.06 1.37
CA GLY A 261 -13.73 20.94 0.95
C GLY A 261 -14.25 22.31 0.54
N ALA A 262 -13.86 23.35 1.28
CA ALA A 262 -14.17 24.74 0.92
C ALA A 262 -13.60 25.11 -0.46
N HIS A 263 -12.40 24.60 -0.81
CA HIS A 263 -11.81 24.76 -2.13
C HIS A 263 -12.67 24.17 -3.25
N THR A 264 -13.24 23.00 -3.01
CA THR A 264 -14.12 22.30 -3.96
C THR A 264 -15.44 23.03 -4.15
N ARG A 265 -16.01 23.60 -3.07
CA ARG A 265 -17.20 24.46 -3.17
C ARG A 265 -16.91 25.74 -3.95
N ARG A 266 -15.77 26.39 -3.68
CA ARG A 266 -15.32 27.60 -4.43
C ARG A 266 -15.12 27.32 -5.91
N ALA A 267 -14.68 26.12 -6.28
CA ALA A 267 -14.57 25.68 -7.67
C ALA A 267 -15.93 25.56 -8.40
N GLY A 268 -17.06 25.68 -7.68
CA GLY A 268 -18.40 25.63 -8.25
C GLY A 268 -18.98 24.22 -8.41
N LEU A 269 -18.32 23.21 -7.84
CA LEU A 269 -18.81 21.82 -7.78
C LEU A 269 -20.04 21.75 -6.87
N ARG A 270 -21.04 20.93 -7.23
CA ARG A 270 -22.29 20.77 -6.47
C ARG A 270 -22.60 19.30 -6.20
N VAL A 271 -23.29 19.04 -5.10
CA VAL A 271 -23.88 17.72 -4.85
C VAL A 271 -24.83 17.38 -6.00
N GLY A 272 -24.73 16.16 -6.52
CA GLY A 272 -25.47 15.69 -7.69
C GLY A 272 -24.72 15.81 -9.02
N ASP A 273 -23.66 16.61 -9.10
CA ASP A 273 -22.78 16.64 -10.28
C ASP A 273 -22.19 15.24 -10.53
N ILE A 274 -22.06 14.85 -11.81
CA ILE A 274 -21.36 13.62 -12.18
C ILE A 274 -20.00 14.00 -12.74
N ILE A 275 -18.93 13.66 -12.02
CA ILE A 275 -17.56 13.87 -12.50
C ILE A 275 -17.31 12.88 -13.64
N VAL A 276 -16.89 13.41 -14.79
CA VAL A 276 -16.62 12.64 -16.03
C VAL A 276 -15.19 12.80 -16.55
N ALA A 277 -14.44 13.77 -16.04
CA ALA A 277 -12.99 13.84 -16.22
C ALA A 277 -12.31 14.54 -15.05
N LEU A 278 -11.08 14.13 -14.74
CA LEU A 278 -10.21 14.72 -13.72
C LEU A 278 -8.82 14.89 -14.32
N ASP A 279 -8.32 16.12 -14.41
CA ASP A 279 -7.00 16.42 -14.99
C ASP A 279 -6.79 15.78 -16.37
N GLY A 280 -7.81 15.87 -17.23
CA GLY A 280 -7.83 15.22 -18.55
C GLY A 280 -8.09 13.70 -18.52
N LEU A 281 -7.94 13.03 -17.37
CA LEU A 281 -8.20 11.60 -17.24
C LEU A 281 -9.70 11.31 -17.27
N ARG A 282 -10.07 10.34 -18.12
CA ARG A 282 -11.44 9.84 -18.27
C ARG A 282 -11.60 8.37 -17.93
N ARG A 283 -10.53 7.70 -17.48
CA ARG A 283 -10.62 6.28 -17.10
C ARG A 283 -11.58 6.12 -15.92
N ASP A 284 -12.29 5.01 -15.88
CA ASP A 284 -13.16 4.68 -14.76
C ASP A 284 -12.39 4.64 -13.43
N MET A 285 -12.98 5.18 -12.36
CA MET A 285 -12.35 5.27 -11.03
C MET A 285 -13.37 5.12 -9.91
N THR A 286 -12.91 4.60 -8.77
CA THR A 286 -13.60 4.74 -7.48
C THR A 286 -13.35 6.12 -6.86
N ILE A 287 -14.05 6.43 -5.77
CA ILE A 287 -13.81 7.68 -5.02
C ILE A 287 -12.41 7.70 -4.39
N GLN A 288 -11.92 6.56 -3.89
CA GLN A 288 -10.56 6.46 -3.35
C GLN A 288 -9.51 6.73 -4.44
N GLN A 289 -9.67 6.14 -5.62
CA GLN A 289 -8.77 6.36 -6.76
C GLN A 289 -8.79 7.82 -7.25
N LEU A 290 -9.98 8.45 -7.26
CA LEU A 290 -10.13 9.87 -7.59
C LEU A 290 -9.37 10.76 -6.60
N HIS A 291 -9.36 10.43 -5.31
CA HIS A 291 -8.60 11.16 -4.28
C HIS A 291 -7.10 10.87 -4.32
N ALA A 292 -6.70 9.62 -4.56
CA ALA A 292 -5.31 9.22 -4.62
C ALA A 292 -4.55 9.94 -5.75
N TYR A 293 -5.23 10.28 -6.85
CA TYR A 293 -4.61 11.00 -7.96
C TYR A 293 -3.98 12.34 -7.56
N PRO A 294 -4.72 13.37 -7.08
CA PRO A 294 -4.11 14.63 -6.68
C PRO A 294 -3.18 14.48 -5.48
N MET A 295 -3.44 13.55 -4.54
CA MET A 295 -2.52 13.29 -3.43
C MET A 295 -1.12 12.89 -3.91
N LEU A 296 -1.04 12.24 -5.07
CA LEU A 296 0.21 11.73 -5.65
C LEU A 296 0.79 12.60 -6.78
N GLN A 297 -0.01 13.46 -7.39
CA GLN A 297 0.35 14.17 -8.63
C GLN A 297 0.28 15.69 -8.52
N LYS A 298 -0.25 16.23 -7.41
CA LYS A 298 -0.44 17.68 -7.22
C LYS A 298 0.14 18.13 -5.89
N ASP A 299 0.64 19.34 -5.88
CA ASP A 299 1.09 20.04 -4.69
C ASP A 299 -0.03 20.92 -4.11
N TYR A 300 0.16 21.36 -2.87
CA TYR A 300 -0.71 22.36 -2.26
C TYR A 300 -0.57 23.69 -3.03
N GLY A 301 -1.68 24.39 -3.25
CA GLY A 301 -1.76 25.59 -4.08
C GLY A 301 -2.01 25.33 -5.57
N ASP A 302 -1.77 24.10 -6.05
CA ASP A 302 -2.03 23.73 -7.45
C ASP A 302 -3.50 23.89 -7.84
N THR A 303 -3.73 24.08 -9.13
CA THR A 303 -5.07 24.03 -9.72
C THR A 303 -5.20 22.82 -10.62
N MET A 304 -6.31 22.10 -10.48
CA MET A 304 -6.59 20.89 -11.25
C MET A 304 -7.93 21.03 -11.98
N PRO A 305 -7.96 20.88 -13.32
CA PRO A 305 -9.19 20.93 -14.09
C PRO A 305 -10.05 19.68 -13.82
N ILE A 306 -11.36 19.87 -13.77
CA ILE A 306 -12.35 18.82 -13.58
C ILE A 306 -13.53 19.07 -14.52
N VAL A 307 -14.05 18.03 -15.14
CA VAL A 307 -15.24 18.12 -15.99
C VAL A 307 -16.38 17.38 -15.32
N VAL A 308 -17.49 18.07 -15.14
CA VAL A 308 -18.72 17.51 -14.58
C VAL A 308 -19.87 17.57 -15.57
N GLN A 309 -20.77 16.62 -15.45
CA GLN A 309 -22.08 16.66 -16.08
C GLN A 309 -23.13 17.09 -15.04
N ARG A 310 -23.79 18.21 -15.30
CA ARG A 310 -24.87 18.77 -14.49
C ARG A 310 -26.13 18.82 -15.35
N GLY A 311 -27.08 17.93 -15.07
CA GLY A 311 -28.19 17.67 -15.98
C GLY A 311 -27.70 17.10 -17.31
N LYS A 312 -28.04 17.74 -18.42
CA LYS A 312 -27.59 17.34 -19.78
C LYS A 312 -26.31 18.08 -20.24
N GLN A 313 -25.85 19.08 -19.49
CA GLN A 313 -24.70 19.91 -19.88
C GLN A 313 -23.41 19.42 -19.23
N ARG A 314 -22.30 19.47 -19.97
CA ARG A 314 -20.96 19.34 -19.41
C ARG A 314 -20.41 20.72 -19.05
N ARG A 315 -19.70 20.80 -17.92
CA ARG A 315 -19.09 22.01 -17.40
C ARG A 315 -17.65 21.72 -17.02
N SER A 316 -16.75 22.56 -17.51
CA SER A 316 -15.35 22.58 -17.09
C SER A 316 -15.21 23.49 -15.87
N LEU A 317 -14.62 22.96 -14.82
CA LEU A 317 -14.34 23.65 -13.56
C LEU A 317 -12.86 23.45 -13.21
N ALA A 318 -12.38 24.20 -12.22
CA ALA A 318 -11.00 24.10 -11.77
C ALA A 318 -10.94 24.13 -10.24
N ILE A 319 -10.39 23.09 -9.63
CA ILE A 319 -10.19 22.99 -8.19
C ILE A 319 -8.80 23.53 -7.87
N ARG A 320 -8.73 24.71 -7.23
CA ARG A 320 -7.49 25.22 -6.62
C ARG A 320 -7.34 24.64 -5.23
N PHE A 321 -6.34 23.80 -5.01
CA PHE A 321 -6.09 23.20 -3.71
C PHE A 321 -5.65 24.24 -2.67
N PRO A 322 -5.86 23.97 -1.36
CA PRO A 322 -5.34 24.82 -0.30
C PRO A 322 -3.83 25.00 -0.42
N ASP A 323 -3.30 26.15 0.03
CA ASP A 323 -1.87 26.47 -0.02
C ASP A 323 -1.03 25.65 0.98
N ARG A 324 -1.68 24.98 1.94
CA ARG A 324 -1.07 24.09 2.93
C ARG A 324 -2.03 22.97 3.35
N PRO A 325 -1.52 21.86 3.94
CA PRO A 325 -2.36 20.84 4.55
C PRO A 325 -3.35 21.47 5.56
N VAL A 326 -4.57 20.95 5.57
CA VAL A 326 -5.53 21.24 6.64
C VAL A 326 -5.17 20.28 7.79
N GLU A 327 -4.82 20.83 8.96
CA GLU A 327 -4.34 20.05 10.11
C GLU A 327 -5.43 19.26 10.82
#